data_AF-V4TZA6-F1
#
_entry.id   AF-V4TZA6-F1
#
_cell.length_a   1.000
_cell.length_b   1.000
_cell.length_c   1.000
_cell.angle_alpha   90.00
_cell.angle_beta   90.00
_cell.angle_gamma   90.00
#
_symmetry.space_group_name_H-M   'P 1'
#
loop_
_entity.id
_entity.type
_entity.pdbx_description
1 polymer ?
#
loop_
_entity_poly.entity_id
_entity_poly.type
_entity_poly.pdbx_seq_one_letter_code
_entity_poly.pdbx_strand_id
1 'polypeptide(L)'
;MDPKQRAKKNIETYKIYIFKVLNQIYPNIGISRKAMEIMKSFINDIFEKLASEASRLVRYKKKPTITSQEILTVVRLVHPS
;
A
#
# COMPACT_ATOMS: atom_id res chain seq x y z
N MET A 1 26.29 6.09 -31.09
CA MET A 1 25.38 5.08 -30.50
C MET A 1 24.63 5.76 -29.38
N ASP A 2 23.44 6.27 -29.68
CA ASP A 2 22.61 6.98 -28.72
C ASP A 2 22.16 6.05 -27.59
N PRO A 3 22.25 6.47 -26.32
CA PRO A 3 21.72 5.69 -25.22
C PRO A 3 20.20 5.64 -25.38
N LYS A 4 19.66 4.46 -25.73
CA LYS A 4 18.22 4.17 -25.70
C LYS A 4 17.65 4.69 -24.38
N GLN A 5 16.83 5.73 -24.45
CA GLN A 5 16.03 6.19 -23.32
C GLN A 5 15.27 4.97 -22.81
N ARG A 6 15.69 4.44 -21.66
CA ARG A 6 14.95 3.38 -20.97
C ARG A 6 13.58 3.95 -20.69
N ALA A 7 12.56 3.44 -21.38
CA ALA A 7 11.18 3.76 -21.10
C ALA A 7 10.99 3.67 -19.59
N LYS A 8 10.64 4.80 -18.97
CA LYS A 8 10.32 4.87 -17.53
C LYS A 8 9.36 3.72 -17.29
N LYS A 9 9.77 2.69 -16.55
CA LYS A 9 8.83 1.67 -16.07
C LYS A 9 7.75 2.48 -15.36
N ASN A 10 6.57 2.55 -15.96
CA ASN A 10 5.39 3.14 -15.38
C ASN A 10 5.07 2.29 -14.15
N ILE A 11 5.73 2.62 -13.04
CA ILE A 11 5.37 2.16 -11.70
C ILE A 11 4.11 2.97 -11.37
N GLU A 12 2.99 2.59 -12.00
CA GLU A 12 1.62 3.06 -11.77
C GLU A 12 1.10 2.57 -10.41
N THR A 13 1.96 2.50 -9.41
CA THR A 13 1.65 1.80 -8.17
C THR A 13 1.03 2.81 -7.21
N TYR A 14 -0.19 2.50 -6.79
CA TYR A 14 -1.08 3.27 -5.90
C TYR A 14 -1.66 4.58 -6.42
N LYS A 15 -0.99 5.35 -7.28
CA LYS A 15 -1.47 6.69 -7.72
C LYS A 15 -2.88 6.68 -8.32
N ILE A 16 -3.16 5.70 -9.19
CA ILE A 16 -4.48 5.54 -9.82
C ILE A 16 -5.55 5.26 -8.76
N TYR A 17 -5.23 4.42 -7.78
CA TYR A 17 -6.17 4.06 -6.71
C TYR A 17 -6.41 5.21 -5.73
N ILE A 18 -5.35 5.94 -5.36
CA ILE A 18 -5.46 7.15 -4.54
C ILE A 18 -6.38 8.16 -5.22
N PHE A 19 -6.18 8.41 -6.52
CA PHE A 19 -7.02 9.34 -7.28
C PHE A 19 -8.46 8.86 -7.43
N LYS A 20 -8.68 7.56 -7.70
CA LYS A 20 -10.03 6.98 -7.77
C LYS A 20 -10.80 7.16 -6.46
N VAL A 21 -10.19 6.84 -5.31
CA VAL A 21 -10.83 6.99 -4.00
C VAL A 21 -11.07 8.46 -3.67
N LEU A 22 -10.12 9.36 -3.98
CA LEU A 22 -10.31 10.79 -3.78
C LEU A 22 -11.51 11.32 -4.55
N ASN A 23 -11.64 10.98 -5.85
CA ASN A 23 -12.75 11.46 -6.68
C ASN A 23 -14.10 10.86 -6.27
N GLN A 24 -14.14 9.67 -5.69
CA GLN A 24 -15.37 9.08 -5.16
C GLN A 24 -15.94 9.89 -3.99
N ILE A 25 -15.09 10.52 -3.20
CA ILE A 25 -15.49 11.30 -2.01
C ILE A 25 -15.59 12.80 -2.36
N TYR A 26 -14.66 13.32 -3.16
CA TYR A 26 -14.53 14.74 -3.51
C TYR A 26 -14.22 14.94 -5.00
N PRO A 27 -15.24 14.93 -5.89
CA PRO A 27 -15.04 14.94 -7.35
C PRO A 27 -14.41 16.22 -7.91
N ASN A 28 -14.45 17.32 -7.15
CA ASN A 28 -13.95 18.64 -7.60
C ASN A 28 -12.61 19.03 -6.95
N ILE A 29 -11.99 18.13 -6.17
CA ILE A 29 -10.73 18.41 -5.47
C ILE A 29 -9.58 17.68 -6.18
N GLY A 30 -8.53 18.43 -6.51
CA GLY A 30 -7.27 17.89 -7.00
C GLY A 30 -6.27 17.60 -5.87
N ILE A 31 -5.35 16.67 -6.09
CA ILE A 31 -4.24 16.37 -5.19
C ILE A 31 -2.91 16.83 -5.80
N SER A 32 -2.10 17.54 -5.01
CA SER A 32 -0.78 17.98 -5.47
C SER A 32 0.18 16.80 -5.63
N ARG A 33 1.22 16.96 -6.47
CA ARG A 33 2.24 15.92 -6.65
C ARG A 33 2.95 15.57 -5.34
N LYS A 34 3.22 16.56 -4.48
CA LYS A 34 3.85 16.34 -3.16
C LYS A 34 2.94 15.53 -2.24
N ALA A 35 1.65 15.89 -2.17
CA ALA A 35 0.67 15.15 -1.39
C ALA A 35 0.50 13.70 -1.91
N MET A 36 0.53 13.51 -3.24
CA MET A 36 0.48 12.17 -3.84
C MET A 36 1.66 11.29 -3.43
N GLU A 37 2.89 11.82 -3.40
CA GLU A 37 4.05 11.05 -2.92
C GLU A 37 3.96 10.75 -1.43
N ILE A 38 3.45 11.68 -0.60
CA ILE A 38 3.19 11.43 0.83
C ILE A 38 2.18 10.28 1.00
N MET A 39 1.07 10.31 0.27
CA MET A 39 0.05 9.26 0.31
C MET A 39 0.60 7.90 -0.13
N LYS A 40 1.47 7.89 -1.14
CA LYS A 40 2.16 6.66 -1.58
C LYS A 40 3.05 6.10 -0.48
N SER A 41 3.89 6.92 0.15
CA SER A 41 4.73 6.48 1.28
C SER A 41 3.88 5.99 2.44
N PHE A 42 2.81 6.70 2.79
CA PHE A 42 1.89 6.27 3.84
C PHE A 42 1.31 4.87 3.61
N ILE A 43 0.89 4.57 2.37
CA ILE A 43 0.41 3.23 2.01
C ILE A 43 1.50 2.17 2.18
N ASN A 44 2.73 2.48 1.76
CA ASN A 44 3.86 1.56 1.92
C ASN A 44 4.17 1.30 3.40
N ASP A 45 4.18 2.34 4.22
CA ASP A 45 4.46 2.21 5.67
C ASP A 45 3.41 1.33 6.36
N ILE A 46 2.12 1.49 6.00
CA ILE A 46 1.05 0.63 6.50
C ILE A 46 1.22 -0.81 5.99
N PHE A 47 1.50 -0.98 4.70
CA PHE A 47 1.68 -2.30 4.10
C PHE A 47 2.83 -3.07 4.75
N GLU A 48 3.98 -2.43 4.97
CA GLU A 48 5.13 -3.02 5.64
C GLU A 48 4.81 -3.40 7.09
N LYS A 49 4.10 -2.53 7.81
CA LYS A 49 3.64 -2.82 9.18
C LYS A 49 2.71 -4.04 9.21
N LEU A 50 1.72 -4.11 8.30
CA LEU A 50 0.81 -5.26 8.20
C LEU A 50 1.55 -6.55 7.81
N ALA A 51 2.46 -6.50 6.84
CA ALA A 51 3.21 -7.66 6.39
C ALA A 51 4.14 -8.21 7.49
N SER A 52 4.80 -7.31 8.23
CA SER A 52 5.66 -7.67 9.36
C SER A 52 4.86 -8.37 10.46
N GLU A 53 3.74 -7.77 10.89
CA GLU A 53 2.89 -8.36 11.94
C GLU A 53 2.23 -9.67 11.49
N ALA A 54 1.83 -9.80 10.23
CA ALA A 54 1.33 -11.06 9.68
C ALA A 54 2.40 -12.16 9.65
N SER A 55 3.64 -11.82 9.29
CA SER A 55 4.76 -12.76 9.34
C SER A 55 5.04 -13.22 10.77
N ARG A 56 5.04 -12.29 11.74
CA ARG A 56 5.20 -12.61 13.17
C ARG A 56 4.09 -13.53 13.66
N LEU A 57 2.83 -13.23 13.35
CA LEU A 57 1.66 -14.02 13.76
C LEU A 57 1.73 -15.46 13.23
N VAL A 58 2.11 -15.64 11.96
CA VAL A 58 2.24 -16.97 11.34
C VAL A 58 3.39 -17.77 11.95
N ARG A 59 4.52 -17.11 12.25
CA ARG A 59 5.67 -17.72 12.95
C ARG A 59 5.27 -18.20 14.35
N TYR A 60 4.52 -17.42 15.11
CA TYR A 60 4.00 -17.86 16.41
C TYR A 60 3.07 -19.07 16.30
N LYS A 61 2.23 -19.11 15.27
CA LYS A 61 1.32 -20.23 14.99
C LYS A 61 2.01 -21.45 14.35
N LYS A 62 3.33 -21.39 14.09
CA LYS A 62 4.11 -22.45 13.40
C LYS A 62 3.50 -22.87 12.05
N LYS A 63 2.82 -21.96 11.36
CA LYS A 63 2.28 -22.20 10.02
C LYS A 63 3.29 -21.73 8.96
N PRO A 64 3.35 -22.36 7.77
CA PRO A 64 4.25 -21.92 6.70
C PRO A 64 3.66 -20.81 5.82
N THR A 65 2.34 -20.61 5.87
CA THR A 65 1.61 -19.75 4.92
C THR A 65 0.77 -18.71 5.66
N ILE A 66 0.83 -17.46 5.21
CA ILE A 66 -0.08 -16.38 5.64
C ILE A 66 -1.40 -16.56 4.90
N THR A 67 -2.49 -16.78 5.64
CA THR A 67 -3.84 -16.86 5.07
C THR A 67 -4.60 -15.55 5.28
N SER A 68 -5.75 -15.41 4.61
CA SER A 68 -6.65 -14.26 4.80
C SER A 68 -7.08 -14.06 6.26
N GLN A 69 -7.15 -15.14 7.06
CA GLN A 69 -7.49 -15.08 8.48
C GLN A 69 -6.41 -14.33 9.28
N GLU A 70 -5.13 -14.58 9.00
CA GLU A 70 -4.05 -13.86 9.66
C GLU A 70 -4.01 -12.38 9.24
N ILE A 71 -4.26 -12.09 7.96
CA ILE A 71 -4.38 -10.69 7.51
C ILE A 71 -5.52 -9.97 8.24
N LEU A 72 -6.72 -10.57 8.34
CA LEU A 72 -7.84 -9.99 9.08
C LEU A 72 -7.51 -9.76 10.55
N THR A 73 -6.81 -10.71 11.18
CA THR A 73 -6.39 -10.59 12.58
C THR A 73 -5.42 -9.42 12.77
N VAL A 74 -4.42 -9.30 11.90
CA VAL A 74 -3.41 -8.24 11.97
C VAL A 74 -4.01 -6.87 11.70
N VAL A 75 -4.94 -6.76 10.74
CA VAL A 75 -5.65 -5.50 10.47
C VAL A 75 -6.39 -5.02 11.73
N ARG A 76 -7.08 -5.94 12.43
CA ARG A 76 -7.77 -5.62 13.71
C ARG A 76 -6.81 -5.23 14.84
N LEU A 77 -5.57 -5.75 14.84
CA LEU A 77 -4.55 -5.40 15.82
C LEU A 77 -3.91 -4.03 15.53
N VAL A 78 -3.65 -3.73 14.26
CA VAL A 78 -2.92 -2.52 13.83
C VAL A 78 -3.83 -1.29 13.78
N HIS A 79 -5.12 -1.49 13.50
CA HIS A 79 -6.12 -0.44 13.51
C HIS A 79 -7.18 -0.79 14.57
N PRO A 80 -7.00 -0.34 15.83
CA PRO A 80 -8.06 -0.41 16.82
C PRO A 80 -9.20 0.48 16.33
N SER A 81 -10.34 -0.13 16.06
CA SER A 81 -11.62 0.56 15.87
C SER A 81 -11.97 1.41 17.09
#